data_AF-A0A1K1LGA9-F1
#
_entry.id   AF-A0A1K1LGA9-F1
#
_cell.length_a   1.000
_cell.length_b   1.000
_cell.length_c   1.000
_cell.angle_alpha   90.00
_cell.angle_beta   90.00
_cell.angle_gamma   90.00
#
_symmetry.space_group_name_H-M   'P 1'
#
loop_
_entity.id
_entity.type
_entity.pdbx_description
1 polymer ?
#
loop_
_entity_poly.entity_id
_entity_poly.type
_entity_poly.pdbx_seq_one_letter_code
_entity_poly.pdbx_strand_id
1 'polypeptide(L)'
;MPSRTMRDGRPQRRGLAATAFSHCRRYGTTPAATGADGARLSSPARHRQDGQRSQQAGMLGMACPRLPGPAPGTRPARAAPESPGKAKAARPAGALPLPFTFLPLWAMEGMTACSGGPHFINHGQTDSKGEIMADILIIGAGGVGSVVAHKCAQVAKEGAFGKITLASRTLSRCDEIARSVKARLGVDIATAQVDADNVPELCALIRQVKPHTVLNIALPYQDLHIMDACLECGVHYLDTANYEPLDTAKFEYKWQWAYQERFRQAGLTALLGSGFDPGVTNVFSAWVMKHELDEVHVLDIIDCNAGDHGQPFATNFNPEINIREVTARGRYWERGEWVETDPLSWSMTYDFPDGIGPKKCFLMYHEELESLVQNLKGLKRARFWMTFSENYLNHLKVLGNVGMTRIDPVRFQGQDIVPIQFLRALLPDPASLGPLTRGKTCIGNVMRGIKDGKEKAVYIYNICDHEACYAEVGSQAISYTTGVPAMIGAKMMVSGQWLKPGVWNMEQFDPDPFMADLNAYGLPWQCVEVKD
;
A
#
# COMPACT_ATOMS: atom_id res chain seq x y z
N MET A 1 -39.16 41.47 -7.48
CA MET A 1 -40.39 41.99 -8.17
C MET A 1 -40.18 41.89 -9.69
N PRO A 2 -41.22 42.06 -10.54
CA PRO A 2 -41.44 41.19 -11.72
C PRO A 2 -40.71 41.69 -13.00
N SER A 3 -40.77 41.04 -14.19
CA SER A 3 -41.92 40.33 -14.76
C SER A 3 -41.69 39.51 -16.05
N ARG A 4 -42.45 38.40 -16.22
CA ARG A 4 -43.11 37.89 -17.48
C ARG A 4 -42.18 37.42 -18.64
N THR A 5 -42.52 36.55 -19.62
CA THR A 5 -43.56 35.50 -19.93
C THR A 5 -43.12 34.76 -21.24
N MET A 6 -43.62 33.61 -21.74
CA MET A 6 -44.70 32.65 -21.36
C MET A 6 -44.51 31.26 -22.05
N ARG A 7 -45.11 30.21 -21.45
CA ARG A 7 -45.84 29.05 -22.05
C ARG A 7 -45.23 28.00 -23.02
N ASP A 8 -45.56 26.76 -22.66
CA ASP A 8 -46.18 25.66 -23.44
C ASP A 8 -45.44 24.97 -24.62
N GLY A 9 -45.35 23.63 -24.56
CA GLY A 9 -44.89 22.78 -25.67
C GLY A 9 -44.62 21.30 -25.34
N ARG A 10 -45.66 20.47 -25.11
CA ARG A 10 -45.53 18.99 -25.02
C ARG A 10 -46.09 18.28 -26.27
N PRO A 11 -45.35 17.31 -26.85
CA PRO A 11 -45.91 16.13 -27.52
C PRO A 11 -45.66 14.88 -26.65
N GLN A 12 -46.69 14.27 -26.04
CA GLN A 12 -47.50 13.17 -26.58
C GLN A 12 -46.71 11.97 -27.16
N ARG A 13 -46.94 10.80 -26.55
CA ARG A 13 -46.57 9.48 -27.10
C ARG A 13 -47.58 9.02 -28.16
N ARG A 14 -47.09 8.39 -29.23
CA ARG A 14 -47.77 7.30 -29.95
C ARG A 14 -46.72 6.25 -30.33
N GLY A 15 -47.15 5.01 -30.52
CA GLY A 15 -46.35 3.92 -31.07
C GLY A 15 -47.27 2.77 -31.48
N LEU A 16 -46.81 1.86 -32.34
CA LEU A 16 -47.48 0.59 -32.63
C LEU A 16 -46.60 -0.33 -33.48
N ALA A 17 -46.92 -1.63 -33.38
CA ALA A 17 -46.71 -2.70 -34.38
C ALA A 17 -45.27 -3.01 -34.86
N ALA A 18 -44.75 -4.09 -34.27
CA ALA A 18 -43.70 -4.95 -34.81
C ALA A 18 -43.96 -5.48 -36.23
N THR A 19 -42.90 -6.02 -36.84
CA THR A 19 -43.03 -7.14 -37.79
C THR A 19 -41.82 -8.06 -37.62
N ALA A 20 -42.02 -9.37 -37.80
CA ALA A 20 -40.96 -10.38 -37.69
C ALA A 20 -40.88 -11.21 -38.97
N PHE A 21 -39.69 -11.73 -39.28
CA PHE A 21 -39.53 -12.80 -40.27
C PHE A 21 -38.58 -13.88 -39.75
N SER A 22 -38.82 -15.12 -40.19
CA SER A 22 -38.09 -16.32 -39.78
C SER A 22 -38.29 -17.43 -40.84
N HIS A 23 -37.81 -18.66 -40.56
CA HIS A 23 -37.85 -19.86 -41.42
C HIS A 23 -36.83 -19.86 -42.57
N CYS A 24 -36.22 -20.99 -43.00
CA CYS A 24 -36.24 -22.39 -42.49
C CYS A 24 -34.88 -23.09 -42.84
N ARG A 25 -34.37 -24.09 -42.10
CA ARG A 25 -34.57 -25.57 -42.22
C ARG A 25 -34.45 -26.14 -43.66
N ARG A 26 -33.92 -27.35 -43.93
CA ARG A 26 -33.16 -28.42 -43.20
C ARG A 26 -32.75 -29.50 -44.25
N TYR A 27 -31.90 -30.47 -43.85
CA TYR A 27 -31.56 -31.74 -44.56
C TYR A 27 -30.69 -31.59 -45.84
N GLY A 28 -29.84 -32.56 -46.22
CA GLY A 28 -29.37 -33.77 -45.52
C GLY A 28 -28.55 -34.75 -46.39
N THR A 29 -27.87 -35.71 -45.74
CA THR A 29 -27.31 -36.98 -46.28
C THR A 29 -26.16 -37.01 -47.33
N THR A 30 -25.32 -38.04 -47.20
CA THR A 30 -24.11 -38.47 -47.95
C THR A 30 -24.41 -39.11 -49.33
N PRO A 31 -23.45 -39.36 -50.28
CA PRO A 31 -22.23 -40.20 -50.08
C PRO A 31 -20.95 -39.91 -50.92
N ALA A 32 -19.86 -40.65 -50.62
CA ALA A 32 -18.74 -41.22 -51.44
C ALA A 32 -18.14 -40.45 -52.67
N ALA A 33 -16.86 -40.56 -53.07
CA ALA A 33 -15.58 -41.12 -52.56
C ALA A 33 -14.44 -40.33 -53.30
N THR A 34 -13.14 -40.32 -52.99
CA THR A 34 -12.06 -41.35 -52.94
C THR A 34 -10.77 -40.65 -52.42
N GLY A 35 -9.74 -41.25 -51.82
CA GLY A 35 -9.42 -42.66 -51.52
C GLY A 35 -8.13 -42.79 -50.65
N ALA A 36 -7.58 -44.01 -50.58
CA ALA A 36 -6.28 -44.51 -50.05
C ALA A 36 -5.15 -43.49 -49.65
N ASP A 37 -4.30 -43.70 -48.63
CA ASP A 37 -3.91 -44.84 -47.77
C ASP A 37 -3.76 -44.40 -46.28
N GLY A 38 -3.53 -45.21 -45.24
CA GLY A 38 -3.41 -46.67 -45.05
C GLY A 38 -2.87 -46.99 -43.62
N ALA A 39 -3.27 -48.13 -43.01
CA ALA A 39 -2.93 -48.59 -41.63
C ALA A 39 -3.42 -47.69 -40.46
N ARG A 40 -4.11 -48.10 -39.36
CA ARG A 40 -4.34 -49.35 -38.60
C ARG A 40 -3.10 -49.94 -37.90
N LEU A 41 -3.13 -50.36 -36.62
CA LEU A 41 -4.22 -50.46 -35.63
C LEU A 41 -3.66 -50.40 -34.18
N SER A 42 -4.56 -50.49 -33.19
CA SER A 42 -4.32 -50.35 -31.74
C SER A 42 -3.71 -51.57 -31.04
N SER A 43 -2.94 -51.31 -29.96
CA SER A 43 -2.84 -52.04 -28.66
C SER A 43 -2.90 -53.58 -28.59
N PRO A 44 -2.06 -54.18 -27.71
CA PRO A 44 -2.52 -55.33 -26.92
C PRO A 44 -2.12 -55.25 -25.42
N ALA A 45 -2.59 -56.22 -24.62
CA ALA A 45 -2.23 -56.38 -23.21
C ALA A 45 -2.09 -57.87 -22.81
N ARG A 46 -1.23 -58.14 -21.80
CA ARG A 46 -1.09 -59.37 -20.97
C ARG A 46 -0.60 -60.68 -21.63
N HIS A 47 0.45 -61.28 -21.06
CA HIS A 47 0.54 -62.60 -20.37
C HIS A 47 1.97 -62.70 -19.74
N ARG A 48 2.20 -63.11 -18.48
CA ARG A 48 2.40 -64.49 -17.90
C ARG A 48 3.50 -65.30 -18.62
N GLN A 49 4.39 -66.08 -17.98
CA GLN A 49 4.58 -66.60 -16.59
C GLN A 49 6.08 -67.06 -16.42
N ASP A 50 6.68 -67.61 -15.34
CA ASP A 50 6.29 -68.05 -13.97
C ASP A 50 7.54 -68.21 -13.02
N GLY A 51 7.33 -68.42 -11.71
CA GLY A 51 8.28 -69.08 -10.76
C GLY A 51 9.39 -68.23 -10.09
N GLN A 52 9.87 -68.51 -8.86
CA GLN A 52 9.51 -69.48 -7.81
C GLN A 52 9.95 -68.97 -6.40
N ARG A 53 9.26 -69.38 -5.31
CA ARG A 53 9.76 -69.71 -3.93
C ARG A 53 10.59 -68.66 -3.12
N SER A 54 10.68 -68.66 -1.77
CA SER A 54 9.87 -69.21 -0.66
C SER A 54 10.43 -68.77 0.73
N GLN A 55 9.56 -68.43 1.70
CA GLN A 55 9.80 -68.50 3.17
C GLN A 55 11.00 -67.70 3.79
N GLN A 56 11.22 -67.61 5.12
CA GLN A 56 10.35 -67.29 6.28
C GLN A 56 11.22 -67.10 7.57
N ALA A 57 10.98 -66.02 8.35
CA ALA A 57 11.28 -65.81 9.79
C ALA A 57 12.68 -66.02 10.45
N GLY A 58 13.09 -65.01 11.25
CA GLY A 58 13.94 -65.14 12.46
C GLY A 58 15.48 -65.11 12.28
N MET A 59 16.30 -64.85 13.31
CA MET A 59 16.11 -64.17 14.62
C MET A 59 17.51 -63.82 15.21
N LEU A 60 17.58 -62.95 16.25
CA LEU A 60 18.77 -62.59 17.06
C LEU A 60 19.80 -61.65 16.35
N GLY A 61 20.47 -60.70 17.02
CA GLY A 61 20.23 -60.11 18.35
C GLY A 61 21.52 -59.75 19.12
N MET A 62 21.71 -58.46 19.48
CA MET A 62 22.60 -58.06 20.59
C MET A 62 22.23 -56.68 21.18
N ALA A 63 22.82 -56.33 22.32
CA ALA A 63 22.18 -55.51 23.36
C ALA A 63 22.43 -53.98 23.32
N CYS A 64 21.44 -53.26 23.88
CA CYS A 64 21.49 -52.14 24.86
C CYS A 64 22.83 -51.47 25.28
N PRO A 65 22.79 -50.23 25.86
CA PRO A 65 21.63 -49.61 26.53
C PRO A 65 21.27 -48.16 26.12
N ARG A 66 20.08 -47.73 26.57
CA ARG A 66 19.67 -46.31 26.64
C ARG A 66 20.10 -45.70 27.98
N LEU A 67 20.26 -44.37 28.03
CA LEU A 67 20.24 -43.58 29.27
C LEU A 67 18.97 -42.70 29.32
N PRO A 68 18.46 -42.35 30.53
CA PRO A 68 17.13 -41.76 30.70
C PRO A 68 17.11 -40.22 30.64
N GLY A 69 15.95 -39.66 30.30
CA GLY A 69 15.63 -38.25 30.54
C GLY A 69 15.06 -38.01 31.94
N PRO A 70 15.14 -36.78 32.49
CA PRO A 70 14.64 -36.45 33.83
C PRO A 70 13.13 -36.19 33.87
N ALA A 71 12.52 -36.46 35.03
CA ALA A 71 11.14 -36.13 35.40
C ALA A 71 11.13 -35.27 36.68
N PRO A 72 10.05 -34.54 37.01
CA PRO A 72 10.15 -33.30 37.79
C PRO A 72 10.16 -33.47 39.32
N GLY A 73 10.76 -32.48 40.02
CA GLY A 73 10.77 -32.38 41.48
C GLY A 73 10.60 -30.94 42.00
N THR A 74 9.48 -30.70 42.69
CA THR A 74 9.24 -29.72 43.79
C THR A 74 9.90 -28.32 43.78
N ARG A 75 9.05 -27.28 43.74
CA ARG A 75 9.35 -25.94 44.28
C ARG A 75 9.54 -25.95 45.81
N PRO A 76 10.31 -25.00 46.36
CA PRO A 76 9.98 -24.32 47.63
C PRO A 76 9.46 -22.88 47.39
N ALA A 77 9.03 -22.22 48.47
CA ALA A 77 8.20 -21.01 48.45
C ALA A 77 8.92 -19.70 48.05
N ARG A 78 8.12 -18.70 47.63
CA ARG A 78 8.51 -17.28 47.68
C ARG A 78 8.68 -16.84 49.13
N ALA A 79 9.69 -16.02 49.41
CA ALA A 79 9.70 -15.11 50.55
C ALA A 79 10.37 -13.79 50.16
N ALA A 80 9.64 -12.69 50.30
CA ALA A 80 10.21 -11.40 50.69
C ALA A 80 9.91 -11.25 52.20
N PRO A 81 10.75 -10.55 52.97
CA PRO A 81 10.44 -9.13 53.15
C PRO A 81 11.66 -8.18 53.31
N GLU A 82 11.37 -6.90 53.10
CA GLU A 82 11.83 -5.70 53.84
C GLU A 82 13.32 -5.41 54.11
N SER A 83 13.60 -4.09 54.14
CA SER A 83 14.88 -3.49 54.51
C SER A 83 14.74 -2.55 55.72
N PRO A 84 15.60 -2.74 56.75
CA PRO A 84 16.13 -1.65 57.57
C PRO A 84 17.65 -1.81 57.82
N GLY A 85 18.42 -0.80 58.26
CA GLY A 85 18.13 0.62 58.45
C GLY A 85 19.21 1.37 59.27
N LYS A 86 19.59 2.59 58.81
CA LYS A 86 20.19 3.74 59.54
C LYS A 86 21.27 3.55 60.64
N ALA A 87 22.47 4.08 60.37
CA ALA A 87 23.33 4.86 61.31
C ALA A 87 24.09 5.93 60.47
N LYS A 88 24.11 7.25 60.75
CA LYS A 88 24.72 8.03 61.87
C LYS A 88 26.26 7.86 61.93
N ALA A 89 27.12 8.90 61.94
CA ALA A 89 26.96 10.38 61.94
C ALA A 89 28.17 11.02 61.15
N ALA A 90 28.44 12.34 61.01
CA ALA A 90 28.11 13.53 61.81
C ALA A 90 28.18 14.88 61.01
N ARG A 91 28.00 16.02 61.69
CA ARG A 91 28.22 17.42 61.21
C ARG A 91 29.47 18.02 61.92
N PRO A 92 30.09 19.12 61.43
CA PRO A 92 29.61 20.52 61.64
C PRO A 92 29.20 21.19 60.30
N ALA A 93 28.21 22.08 60.19
CA ALA A 93 27.94 23.40 60.81
C ALA A 93 28.46 24.59 59.95
N GLY A 94 27.53 25.46 59.52
CA GLY A 94 27.73 26.63 58.66
C GLY A 94 26.38 27.32 58.40
N ALA A 95 26.35 28.64 58.16
CA ALA A 95 25.14 29.46 58.30
C ALA A 95 24.41 29.82 56.99
N LEU A 96 23.14 30.21 57.15
CA LEU A 96 22.19 30.85 56.22
C LEU A 96 22.45 32.38 56.13
N PRO A 97 21.74 33.16 55.25
CA PRO A 97 21.22 32.91 53.89
C PRO A 97 21.54 34.12 52.93
N LEU A 98 20.62 34.44 51.99
CA LEU A 98 20.50 35.63 51.11
C LEU A 98 21.16 35.54 49.71
N PRO A 99 20.68 36.30 48.70
CA PRO A 99 19.28 36.67 48.40
C PRO A 99 18.89 36.47 46.91
N PHE A 100 17.63 36.79 46.55
CA PHE A 100 17.24 37.08 45.16
C PHE A 100 17.81 38.43 44.70
N THR A 101 18.41 38.49 43.51
CA THR A 101 18.62 39.74 42.74
C THR A 101 18.44 39.50 41.24
N PHE A 102 17.74 40.42 40.57
CA PHE A 102 17.68 40.51 39.10
C PHE A 102 18.97 41.13 38.55
N LEU A 103 19.43 40.68 37.38
CA LEU A 103 20.36 41.33 36.42
C LEU A 103 20.21 40.59 35.06
N PRO A 104 20.60 41.17 33.90
CA PRO A 104 19.56 41.56 32.94
C PRO A 104 19.59 40.83 31.59
N LEU A 105 18.49 41.00 30.86
CA LEU A 105 18.16 40.40 29.57
C LEU A 105 18.97 40.99 28.39
N TRP A 106 20.30 40.89 28.36
CA TRP A 106 21.11 41.32 27.19
C TRP A 106 22.51 40.66 27.13
N ALA A 107 22.59 39.32 27.25
CA ALA A 107 23.88 38.60 27.32
C ALA A 107 23.87 37.16 26.75
N MET A 108 23.10 36.89 25.68
CA MET A 108 23.18 35.61 24.92
C MET A 108 23.08 35.79 23.40
N GLU A 109 23.65 36.87 22.85
CA GLU A 109 23.92 36.96 21.41
C GLU A 109 25.18 36.14 21.08
N GLY A 110 25.00 34.88 20.66
CA GLY A 110 26.12 33.94 20.47
C GLY A 110 25.83 32.69 19.65
N MET A 111 24.61 32.51 19.15
CA MET A 111 24.28 31.52 18.13
C MET A 111 23.48 32.20 17.03
N THR A 112 24.12 32.41 15.88
CA THR A 112 23.47 33.01 14.71
C THR A 112 22.37 32.07 14.22
N ALA A 113 21.12 32.47 14.42
CA ALA A 113 20.01 31.89 13.67
C ALA A 113 20.26 32.20 12.19
N CYS A 114 20.34 31.17 11.34
CA CYS A 114 20.27 31.35 9.90
C CYS A 114 18.87 31.86 9.57
N SER A 115 18.71 33.19 9.46
CA SER A 115 17.47 33.80 9.02
C SER A 115 17.21 33.37 7.58
N GLY A 116 16.31 32.38 7.43
CA GLY A 116 15.83 31.94 6.14
C GLY A 116 15.37 33.13 5.30
N GLY A 117 15.68 33.11 4.00
CA GLY A 117 15.12 34.07 3.06
C GLY A 117 13.59 33.97 3.01
N PRO A 118 12.90 34.88 2.30
CA PRO A 118 11.45 34.83 2.17
C PRO A 118 11.02 33.45 1.64
N HIS A 119 10.29 32.69 2.47
CA HIS A 119 9.81 31.36 2.12
C HIS A 119 8.90 31.45 0.89
N PHE A 120 9.40 30.94 -0.25
CA PHE A 120 8.65 30.94 -1.50
C PHE A 120 7.67 29.76 -1.51
N ILE A 121 6.51 29.94 -0.88
CA ILE A 121 5.39 29.01 -1.04
C ILE A 121 4.84 29.18 -2.45
N ASN A 122 4.97 28.16 -3.30
CA ASN A 122 4.40 28.20 -4.64
C ASN A 122 2.89 27.95 -4.57
N HIS A 123 2.08 29.02 -4.62
CA HIS A 123 0.62 28.95 -4.62
C HIS A 123 -0.01 28.55 -5.97
N GLY A 124 0.77 28.16 -6.97
CA GLY A 124 0.30 27.81 -8.32
C GLY A 124 -0.07 29.02 -9.18
N GLN A 125 -0.68 28.76 -10.34
CA GLN A 125 -1.16 29.77 -11.29
C GLN A 125 -2.62 29.46 -11.67
N THR A 126 -3.51 30.44 -11.61
CA THR A 126 -4.91 30.25 -12.02
C THR A 126 -5.05 30.24 -13.54
N ASP A 127 -5.78 29.27 -14.06
CA ASP A 127 -6.09 29.10 -15.48
C ASP A 127 -7.17 30.08 -15.99
N SER A 128 -7.52 29.95 -17.27
CA SER A 128 -8.63 30.64 -17.95
C SER A 128 -10.03 30.48 -17.34
N LYS A 129 -10.30 29.41 -16.58
CA LYS A 129 -11.56 29.16 -15.85
C LYS A 129 -11.49 29.62 -14.39
N GLY A 130 -10.28 29.83 -13.85
CA GLY A 130 -10.02 30.16 -12.45
C GLY A 130 -9.55 28.95 -11.60
N GLU A 131 -9.24 27.82 -12.21
CA GLU A 131 -8.71 26.62 -11.55
C GLU A 131 -7.20 26.77 -11.32
N ILE A 132 -6.66 26.32 -10.17
CA ILE A 132 -5.23 26.44 -9.88
C ILE A 132 -4.47 25.30 -10.60
N MET A 133 -3.70 25.65 -11.62
CA MET A 133 -2.69 24.77 -12.20
C MET A 133 -1.37 24.97 -11.46
N ALA A 134 -0.75 23.89 -10.98
CA ALA A 134 0.55 23.97 -10.33
C ALA A 134 1.52 22.89 -10.83
N ASP A 135 2.81 23.23 -10.85
CA ASP A 135 3.89 22.33 -11.21
C ASP A 135 4.09 21.28 -10.10
N ILE A 136 4.39 20.03 -10.49
CA ILE A 136 4.61 18.92 -9.55
C ILE A 136 5.92 18.18 -9.84
N LEU A 137 6.54 17.68 -8.77
CA LEU A 137 7.75 16.86 -8.82
C LEU A 137 7.43 15.46 -8.28
N ILE A 138 7.48 14.46 -9.15
CA ILE A 138 7.36 13.04 -8.79
C ILE A 138 8.77 12.50 -8.53
N ILE A 139 9.01 11.93 -7.36
CA ILE A 139 10.29 11.30 -7.00
C ILE A 139 10.07 9.80 -6.91
N GLY A 140 10.67 9.04 -7.84
CA GLY A 140 10.55 7.59 -7.94
C GLY A 140 10.03 7.12 -9.29
N ALA A 141 10.85 6.33 -10.00
CA ALA A 141 10.55 5.78 -11.33
C ALA A 141 10.27 4.26 -11.29
N GLY A 142 9.55 3.80 -10.25
CA GLY A 142 9.11 2.41 -10.10
C GLY A 142 7.78 2.11 -10.81
N GLY A 143 7.21 0.92 -10.56
CA GLY A 143 5.91 0.53 -11.13
C GLY A 143 4.77 1.47 -10.78
N VAL A 144 4.69 1.90 -9.51
CA VAL A 144 3.73 2.92 -9.04
C VAL A 144 4.05 4.28 -9.65
N GLY A 145 5.32 4.72 -9.63
CA GLY A 145 5.75 6.00 -10.21
C GLY A 145 5.44 6.15 -11.71
N SER A 146 5.50 5.03 -12.46
CA SER A 146 5.02 4.99 -13.84
C SER A 146 3.52 5.27 -13.95
N VAL A 147 2.68 4.64 -13.11
CA VAL A 147 1.23 4.91 -13.08
C VAL A 147 0.96 6.36 -12.69
N VAL A 148 1.61 6.88 -11.65
CA VAL A 148 1.44 8.28 -11.21
C VAL A 148 1.80 9.24 -12.35
N ALA A 149 2.92 9.02 -13.05
CA ALA A 149 3.31 9.83 -14.20
C ALA A 149 2.28 9.79 -15.34
N HIS A 150 1.71 8.62 -15.67
CA HIS A 150 0.66 8.50 -16.68
C HIS A 150 -0.66 9.16 -16.23
N LYS A 151 -1.09 8.93 -14.98
CA LYS A 151 -2.35 9.48 -14.45
C LYS A 151 -2.29 10.99 -14.28
N CYS A 152 -1.20 11.53 -13.74
CA CYS A 152 -0.98 12.98 -13.71
C CYS A 152 -0.97 13.59 -15.12
N ALA A 153 -0.34 12.93 -16.10
CA ALA A 153 -0.35 13.39 -17.50
C ALA A 153 -1.71 13.23 -18.20
N GLN A 154 -2.63 12.38 -17.71
CA GLN A 154 -4.03 12.38 -18.15
C GLN A 154 -4.74 13.64 -17.66
N VAL A 155 -4.78 13.86 -16.34
CA VAL A 155 -5.56 14.96 -15.74
C VAL A 155 -4.94 16.36 -15.96
N ALA A 156 -3.65 16.44 -16.31
CA ALA A 156 -3.03 17.67 -16.80
C ALA A 156 -3.72 18.22 -18.07
N LYS A 157 -4.35 17.35 -18.89
CA LYS A 157 -5.16 17.79 -20.04
C LYS A 157 -6.49 18.43 -19.65
N GLU A 158 -6.99 18.14 -18.45
CA GLU A 158 -8.25 18.67 -17.92
C GLU A 158 -8.04 20.04 -17.25
N GLY A 159 -6.79 20.29 -16.80
CA GLY A 159 -6.35 21.49 -16.08
C GLY A 159 -5.78 21.22 -14.68
N ALA A 160 -5.65 19.96 -14.26
CA ALA A 160 -5.32 19.65 -12.86
C ALA A 160 -3.85 19.93 -12.46
N PHE A 161 -2.91 19.96 -13.42
CA PHE A 161 -1.49 20.17 -13.17
C PHE A 161 -0.85 21.03 -14.28
N GLY A 162 0.17 21.79 -13.90
CA GLY A 162 1.07 22.50 -14.82
C GLY A 162 2.16 21.58 -15.36
N LYS A 163 3.42 21.96 -15.18
CA LYS A 163 4.56 21.14 -15.58
C LYS A 163 4.75 19.96 -14.61
N ILE A 164 4.78 18.76 -15.17
CA ILE A 164 5.16 17.53 -14.45
C ILE A 164 6.65 17.27 -14.65
N THR A 165 7.38 17.03 -13.56
CA THR A 165 8.77 16.54 -13.60
C THR A 165 8.87 15.20 -12.88
N LEU A 166 9.49 14.20 -13.51
CA LEU A 166 9.75 12.87 -12.96
C LEU A 166 11.25 12.71 -12.67
N ALA A 167 11.59 12.53 -11.41
CA ALA A 167 12.97 12.39 -10.92
C ALA A 167 13.20 11.02 -10.27
N SER A 168 14.41 10.47 -10.41
CA SER A 168 14.81 9.21 -9.78
C SER A 168 16.33 9.05 -9.81
N ARG A 169 16.88 8.12 -9.03
CA ARG A 169 18.31 7.78 -9.02
C ARG A 169 18.82 7.28 -10.38
N THR A 170 17.93 6.72 -11.21
CA THR A 170 18.26 6.17 -12.53
C THR A 170 17.49 6.91 -13.63
N LEU A 171 18.11 7.94 -14.22
CA LEU A 171 17.50 8.83 -15.22
C LEU A 171 16.87 8.09 -16.41
N SER A 172 17.50 7.03 -16.93
CA SER A 172 16.98 6.29 -18.07
C SER A 172 15.60 5.67 -17.83
N ARG A 173 15.25 5.34 -16.57
CA ARG A 173 13.90 4.86 -16.21
C ARG A 173 12.88 6.01 -16.24
N CYS A 174 13.27 7.21 -15.84
CA CYS A 174 12.44 8.42 -16.03
C CYS A 174 12.18 8.64 -17.53
N ASP A 175 13.21 8.52 -18.38
CA ASP A 175 13.10 8.70 -19.83
C ASP A 175 12.29 7.60 -20.52
N GLU A 176 12.36 6.34 -20.04
CA GLU A 176 11.48 5.24 -20.46
C GLU A 176 10.01 5.57 -20.17
N ILE A 177 9.70 6.01 -18.94
CA ILE A 177 8.34 6.38 -18.53
C ILE A 177 7.85 7.61 -19.32
N ALA A 178 8.67 8.66 -19.46
CA ALA A 178 8.32 9.87 -20.21
C ALA A 178 8.02 9.56 -21.69
N ARG A 179 8.76 8.64 -22.32
CA ARG A 179 8.46 8.15 -23.68
C ARG A 179 7.16 7.34 -23.73
N SER A 180 6.84 6.53 -22.72
CA SER A 180 5.55 5.83 -22.63
C SER A 180 4.39 6.81 -22.49
N VAL A 181 4.50 7.81 -21.60
CA VAL A 181 3.53 8.89 -21.42
C VAL A 181 3.32 9.65 -22.73
N LYS A 182 4.40 10.03 -23.43
CA LYS A 182 4.33 10.70 -24.72
C LYS A 182 3.67 9.84 -25.80
N ALA A 183 3.98 8.54 -25.86
CA ALA A 183 3.42 7.62 -26.86
C ALA A 183 1.93 7.30 -26.61
N ARG A 184 1.52 7.13 -25.34
CA ARG A 184 0.13 6.79 -24.95
C ARG A 184 -0.79 8.01 -24.91
N LEU A 185 -0.28 9.16 -24.49
CA LEU A 185 -1.10 10.34 -24.16
C LEU A 185 -0.78 11.58 -24.99
N GLY A 186 0.36 11.62 -25.71
CA GLY A 186 0.80 12.80 -26.46
C GLY A 186 1.39 13.93 -25.59
N VAL A 187 1.42 13.76 -24.27
CA VAL A 187 1.92 14.75 -23.29
C VAL A 187 3.42 14.56 -23.06
N ASP A 188 4.17 15.66 -23.00
CA ASP A 188 5.57 15.67 -22.58
C ASP A 188 5.65 15.89 -21.06
N ILE A 189 6.50 15.12 -20.38
CA ILE A 189 6.88 15.36 -18.98
C ILE A 189 8.39 15.55 -18.91
N ALA A 190 8.86 16.41 -18.02
CA ALA A 190 10.29 16.62 -17.81
C ALA A 190 10.89 15.45 -17.01
N THR A 191 12.15 15.11 -17.27
CA THR A 191 12.90 14.10 -16.51
C THR A 191 14.09 14.72 -15.78
N ALA A 192 14.46 14.13 -14.64
CA ALA A 192 15.62 14.52 -13.86
C ALA A 192 16.27 13.30 -13.19
N GLN A 193 17.55 13.45 -12.83
CA GLN A 193 18.21 12.54 -11.89
C GLN A 193 18.22 13.18 -10.51
N VAL A 194 18.02 12.38 -9.46
CA VAL A 194 18.26 12.79 -8.07
C VAL A 194 18.57 11.56 -7.22
N ASP A 195 19.57 11.65 -6.34
CA ASP A 195 19.66 10.75 -5.20
C ASP A 195 18.76 11.27 -4.06
N ALA A 196 17.72 10.49 -3.75
CA ALA A 196 16.69 10.89 -2.79
C ALA A 196 17.08 10.61 -1.33
N ASP A 197 18.25 10.01 -1.09
CA ASP A 197 18.90 10.01 0.23
C ASP A 197 19.75 11.29 0.45
N ASN A 198 19.90 12.15 -0.57
CA ASN A 198 20.75 13.35 -0.54
C ASN A 198 19.93 14.65 -0.44
N VAL A 199 19.62 15.10 0.78
CA VAL A 199 18.79 16.29 1.06
C VAL A 199 19.26 17.56 0.32
N PRO A 200 20.57 17.94 0.30
CA PRO A 200 21.05 19.05 -0.52
C PRO A 200 20.74 18.96 -2.02
N GLU A 201 20.75 17.76 -2.60
CA GLU A 201 20.48 17.50 -4.02
C GLU A 201 18.98 17.57 -4.33
N LEU A 202 18.15 17.00 -3.45
CA LEU A 202 16.70 17.19 -3.43
C LEU A 202 16.36 18.69 -3.39
N CYS A 203 16.96 19.45 -2.46
CA CYS A 203 16.74 20.88 -2.32
C CYS A 203 17.18 21.67 -3.57
N ALA A 204 18.29 21.28 -4.21
CA ALA A 204 18.72 21.89 -5.47
C ALA A 204 17.69 21.65 -6.60
N LEU A 205 17.20 20.41 -6.75
CA LEU A 205 16.20 20.06 -7.75
C LEU A 205 14.85 20.75 -7.49
N ILE A 206 14.39 20.79 -6.24
CA ILE A 206 13.15 21.49 -5.86
C ILE A 206 13.26 23.00 -6.17
N ARG A 207 14.41 23.63 -5.90
CA ARG A 207 14.65 25.05 -6.25
C ARG A 207 14.72 25.32 -7.76
N GLN A 208 15.15 24.34 -8.56
CA GLN A 208 15.17 24.40 -10.02
C GLN A 208 13.78 24.18 -10.63
N VAL A 209 13.03 23.19 -10.16
CA VAL A 209 11.70 22.81 -10.68
C VAL A 209 10.60 23.74 -10.15
N LYS A 210 10.72 24.20 -8.90
CA LYS A 210 9.73 25.00 -8.15
C LYS A 210 8.33 24.37 -8.09
N PRO A 211 8.20 23.08 -7.72
CA PRO A 211 6.89 22.45 -7.61
C PRO A 211 6.05 23.07 -6.48
N HIS A 212 4.73 22.93 -6.56
CA HIS A 212 3.81 23.15 -5.44
C HIS A 212 3.82 21.93 -4.50
N THR A 213 3.76 20.72 -5.06
CA THR A 213 3.81 19.46 -4.32
C THR A 213 4.91 18.55 -4.84
N VAL A 214 5.66 17.94 -3.92
CA VAL A 214 6.54 16.80 -4.16
C VAL A 214 5.77 15.52 -3.84
N LEU A 215 5.66 14.62 -4.82
CA LEU A 215 5.07 13.29 -4.67
C LEU A 215 6.22 12.28 -4.47
N ASN A 216 6.40 11.80 -3.25
CA ASN A 216 7.31 10.73 -2.91
C ASN A 216 6.69 9.37 -3.28
N ILE A 217 7.17 8.80 -4.38
CA ILE A 217 6.82 7.47 -4.90
C ILE A 217 8.11 6.60 -4.98
N ALA A 218 9.03 6.81 -4.02
CA ALA A 218 10.34 6.18 -3.95
C ALA A 218 10.29 4.86 -3.14
N LEU A 219 11.20 4.69 -2.16
CA LEU A 219 11.05 3.68 -1.09
C LEU A 219 10.81 4.43 0.23
N PRO A 220 10.14 3.81 1.24
CA PRO A 220 9.87 4.45 2.53
C PRO A 220 11.13 4.95 3.27
N TYR A 221 12.29 4.40 2.93
CA TYR A 221 13.59 4.82 3.46
C TYR A 221 13.92 6.31 3.16
N GLN A 222 13.32 6.89 2.11
CA GLN A 222 13.56 8.27 1.68
C GLN A 222 12.63 9.31 2.34
N ASP A 223 11.55 8.90 3.02
CA ASP A 223 10.45 9.79 3.41
C ASP A 223 10.93 11.00 4.22
N LEU A 224 11.75 10.77 5.25
CA LEU A 224 12.25 11.85 6.10
C LEU A 224 13.21 12.79 5.35
N HIS A 225 14.04 12.26 4.45
CA HIS A 225 14.94 13.05 3.61
C HIS A 225 14.14 13.98 2.68
N ILE A 226 13.05 13.47 2.08
CA ILE A 226 12.17 14.26 1.21
C ILE A 226 11.32 15.24 2.03
N MET A 227 10.82 14.87 3.21
CA MET A 227 10.08 15.77 4.11
C MET A 227 10.95 16.94 4.61
N ASP A 228 12.21 16.70 4.98
CA ASP A 228 13.15 17.76 5.35
C ASP A 228 13.46 18.67 4.14
N ALA A 229 13.66 18.11 2.94
CA ALA A 229 13.86 18.91 1.73
C ALA A 229 12.63 19.78 1.37
N CYS A 230 11.42 19.26 1.60
CA CYS A 230 10.18 20.01 1.40
C CYS A 230 10.06 21.20 2.38
N LEU A 231 10.42 21.00 3.65
CA LEU A 231 10.49 22.07 4.65
C LEU A 231 11.56 23.12 4.32
N GLU A 232 12.76 22.72 3.89
CA GLU A 232 13.85 23.64 3.53
C GLU A 232 13.50 24.49 2.29
N CYS A 233 12.67 23.97 1.39
CA CYS A 233 12.32 24.62 0.14
C CYS A 233 10.95 25.32 0.13
N GLY A 234 10.08 25.11 1.13
CA GLY A 234 8.76 25.75 1.19
C GLY A 234 7.69 25.10 0.31
N VAL A 235 7.77 23.77 0.08
CA VAL A 235 6.86 23.03 -0.82
C VAL A 235 6.07 21.95 -0.08
N HIS A 236 4.93 21.56 -0.61
CA HIS A 236 4.06 20.55 0.00
C HIS A 236 4.52 19.12 -0.33
N TYR A 237 4.08 18.16 0.48
CA TYR A 237 4.57 16.77 0.46
C TYR A 237 3.41 15.76 0.39
N LEU A 238 3.59 14.67 -0.36
CA LEU A 238 2.68 13.52 -0.43
C LEU A 238 3.49 12.24 -0.56
N ASP A 239 3.12 11.17 0.16
CA ASP A 239 3.64 9.81 -0.05
C ASP A 239 2.53 8.75 -0.15
N THR A 240 2.91 7.48 -0.30
CA THR A 240 1.99 6.33 -0.41
C THR A 240 2.25 5.21 0.60
N ALA A 241 3.21 5.38 1.49
CA ALA A 241 3.63 4.42 2.52
C ALA A 241 4.41 5.17 3.62
N ASN A 242 4.58 4.58 4.81
CA ASN A 242 5.21 5.25 5.95
C ASN A 242 6.63 4.78 6.31
N TYR A 243 7.37 5.69 6.96
CA TYR A 243 8.82 5.58 7.09
C TYR A 243 9.31 4.30 7.79
N GLU A 244 10.27 3.63 7.15
CA GLU A 244 11.01 2.48 7.69
C GLU A 244 12.53 2.80 7.77
N PRO A 245 13.20 2.59 8.92
CA PRO A 245 14.65 2.72 9.01
C PRO A 245 15.40 1.60 8.27
N LEU A 246 16.48 1.94 7.55
CA LEU A 246 17.32 0.96 6.83
C LEU A 246 17.92 -0.15 7.70
N ASP A 247 18.09 0.08 9.00
CA ASP A 247 18.68 -0.86 9.96
C ASP A 247 17.64 -1.69 10.74
N THR A 248 16.35 -1.35 10.63
CA THR A 248 15.30 -1.84 11.52
C THR A 248 14.05 -2.21 10.71
N ALA A 249 13.68 -3.50 10.75
CA ALA A 249 12.48 -4.07 10.12
C ALA A 249 11.16 -3.61 10.80
N LYS A 250 10.88 -2.29 10.80
CA LYS A 250 9.75 -1.69 11.50
C LYS A 250 9.38 -0.31 10.93
N PHE A 251 8.13 -0.21 10.49
CA PHE A 251 7.50 1.02 9.99
C PHE A 251 6.40 1.51 10.95
N GLU A 252 6.32 2.83 11.19
CA GLU A 252 5.30 3.51 12.02
C GLU A 252 5.23 5.02 11.70
N TYR A 253 4.03 5.61 11.66
CA TYR A 253 3.85 7.04 11.29
C TYR A 253 4.51 8.02 12.25
N LYS A 254 4.83 7.58 13.48
CA LYS A 254 5.46 8.37 14.56
C LYS A 254 6.57 9.31 14.09
N TRP A 255 7.46 8.86 13.20
CA TRP A 255 8.57 9.70 12.72
C TRP A 255 8.09 10.85 11.84
N GLN A 256 7.08 10.63 11.01
CA GLN A 256 6.51 11.64 10.12
C GLN A 256 5.52 12.55 10.86
N TRP A 257 4.72 12.01 11.79
CA TRP A 257 3.87 12.82 12.69
C TRP A 257 4.68 13.80 13.55
N ALA A 258 5.94 13.52 13.86
CA ALA A 258 6.83 14.47 14.55
C ALA A 258 7.06 15.78 13.75
N TYR A 259 6.81 15.78 12.44
CA TYR A 259 6.90 16.96 11.57
C TYR A 259 5.66 17.86 11.64
N GLN A 260 4.58 17.43 12.32
CA GLN A 260 3.29 18.14 12.40
C GLN A 260 3.44 19.63 12.71
N GLU A 261 4.23 20.01 13.71
CA GLU A 261 4.39 21.42 14.08
C GLU A 261 5.30 22.18 13.11
N ARG A 262 6.36 21.53 12.57
CA ARG A 262 7.25 22.12 11.56
C ARG A 262 6.49 22.50 10.29
N PHE A 263 5.68 21.57 9.76
CA PHE A 263 4.82 21.82 8.58
C PHE A 263 3.75 22.87 8.87
N ARG A 264 3.10 22.81 10.04
CA ARG A 264 2.09 23.80 10.45
C ARG A 264 2.67 25.22 10.52
N GLN A 265 3.83 25.40 11.13
CA GLN A 265 4.50 26.72 11.22
C GLN A 265 4.99 27.23 9.86
N ALA A 266 5.43 26.35 8.97
CA ALA A 266 5.82 26.69 7.61
C ALA A 266 4.63 26.96 6.66
N GLY A 267 3.39 26.75 7.11
CA GLY A 267 2.19 26.86 6.25
C GLY A 267 2.04 25.72 5.24
N LEU A 268 2.75 24.60 5.43
CA LEU A 268 2.84 23.50 4.47
C LEU A 268 1.93 22.33 4.85
N THR A 269 1.42 21.63 3.83
CA THR A 269 0.67 20.37 4.00
C THR A 269 1.57 19.18 3.66
N ALA A 270 1.57 18.16 4.52
CA ALA A 270 2.02 16.81 4.22
C ALA A 270 0.82 15.84 4.27
N LEU A 271 0.61 15.09 3.20
CA LEU A 271 -0.41 14.05 3.09
C LEU A 271 0.27 12.67 3.16
N LEU A 272 -0.04 11.88 4.18
CA LEU A 272 0.59 10.58 4.42
C LEU A 272 -0.29 9.42 3.93
N GLY A 273 0.33 8.42 3.30
CA GLY A 273 -0.32 7.16 2.94
C GLY A 273 -1.36 7.31 1.84
N SER A 274 -1.10 8.10 0.78
CA SER A 274 -2.01 8.34 -0.34
C SER A 274 -2.02 7.21 -1.40
N GLY A 275 -1.94 5.95 -0.97
CA GLY A 275 -2.03 4.75 -1.82
C GLY A 275 -3.46 4.18 -1.87
N PHE A 276 -3.58 2.84 -1.99
CA PHE A 276 -4.86 2.15 -1.78
C PHE A 276 -5.02 1.72 -0.33
N ASP A 277 -4.09 0.91 0.15
CA ASP A 277 -3.86 0.45 1.50
C ASP A 277 -2.38 0.72 1.81
N PRO A 278 -2.02 1.78 2.56
CA PRO A 278 -2.89 2.83 3.10
C PRO A 278 -3.55 3.68 2.00
N GLY A 279 -4.66 4.34 2.32
CA GLY A 279 -5.16 5.47 1.52
C GLY A 279 -6.63 5.40 1.16
N VAL A 280 -7.00 4.69 0.09
CA VAL A 280 -8.40 4.40 -0.24
C VAL A 280 -9.11 3.65 0.91
N THR A 281 -8.43 2.76 1.64
CA THR A 281 -8.98 2.12 2.86
C THR A 281 -9.25 3.12 3.98
N ASN A 282 -8.44 4.17 4.10
CA ASN A 282 -8.69 5.30 5.02
C ASN A 282 -9.88 6.15 4.55
N VAL A 283 -9.94 6.49 3.25
CA VAL A 283 -11.04 7.28 2.64
C VAL A 283 -12.36 6.54 2.71
N PHE A 284 -12.37 5.23 2.45
CA PHE A 284 -13.52 4.34 2.65
C PHE A 284 -13.98 4.35 4.11
N SER A 285 -13.06 4.32 5.08
CA SER A 285 -13.41 4.40 6.51
C SER A 285 -14.07 5.74 6.87
N ALA A 286 -13.53 6.85 6.38
CA ALA A 286 -14.11 8.18 6.57
C ALA A 286 -15.47 8.32 5.88
N TRP A 287 -15.63 7.78 4.67
CA TRP A 287 -16.88 7.83 3.91
C TRP A 287 -17.99 7.01 4.59
N VAL A 288 -17.67 5.80 5.07
CA VAL A 288 -18.60 4.98 5.85
C VAL A 288 -19.00 5.68 7.15
N MET A 289 -18.07 6.35 7.85
CA MET A 289 -18.39 7.18 9.02
C MET A 289 -19.20 8.46 8.70
N LYS A 290 -19.15 8.96 7.46
CA LYS A 290 -19.88 10.17 7.04
C LYS A 290 -21.32 9.86 6.63
N HIS A 291 -21.56 8.71 6.00
CA HIS A 291 -22.85 8.38 5.37
C HIS A 291 -23.52 7.12 5.94
N GLU A 292 -22.77 6.04 6.14
CA GLU A 292 -23.33 4.69 6.32
C GLU A 292 -23.51 4.25 7.79
N LEU A 293 -22.63 4.68 8.70
CA LEU A 293 -22.59 4.33 10.12
C LEU A 293 -22.34 5.58 10.98
N ASP A 294 -23.04 5.70 12.12
CA ASP A 294 -22.88 6.80 13.08
C ASP A 294 -21.75 6.48 14.10
N GLU A 295 -21.54 5.21 14.41
CA GLU A 295 -20.39 4.67 15.15
C GLU A 295 -19.83 3.46 14.42
N VAL A 296 -18.50 3.29 14.38
CA VAL A 296 -17.83 2.09 13.86
C VAL A 296 -17.26 1.29 15.02
N HIS A 297 -17.64 0.02 15.17
CA HIS A 297 -17.17 -0.84 16.27
C HIS A 297 -16.15 -1.88 15.80
N VAL A 298 -16.25 -2.37 14.57
CA VAL A 298 -15.29 -3.31 13.97
C VAL A 298 -14.91 -2.82 12.57
N LEU A 299 -13.60 -2.81 12.31
CA LEU A 299 -13.00 -2.65 10.99
C LEU A 299 -12.22 -3.93 10.64
N ASP A 300 -12.52 -4.49 9.48
CA ASP A 300 -11.76 -5.56 8.83
C ASP A 300 -11.40 -5.07 7.41
N ILE A 301 -10.14 -4.66 7.22
CA ILE A 301 -9.59 -4.34 5.89
C ILE A 301 -9.20 -5.66 5.22
N ILE A 302 -9.54 -5.82 3.94
CA ILE A 302 -9.34 -7.05 3.19
C ILE A 302 -8.76 -6.72 1.80
N ASP A 303 -7.51 -7.11 1.58
CA ASP A 303 -6.87 -7.16 0.25
C ASP A 303 -6.97 -8.58 -0.33
N CYS A 304 -7.47 -8.64 -1.57
CA CYS A 304 -7.22 -9.75 -2.46
C CYS A 304 -6.53 -9.31 -3.75
N ASN A 305 -5.36 -9.89 -4.02
CA ASN A 305 -4.86 -10.07 -5.39
C ASN A 305 -5.16 -11.49 -5.88
N ALA A 306 -6.10 -11.62 -6.81
CA ALA A 306 -6.40 -12.87 -7.52
C ALA A 306 -5.77 -12.91 -8.94
N GLY A 307 -4.74 -12.09 -9.19
CA GLY A 307 -3.97 -12.12 -10.42
C GLY A 307 -2.99 -13.30 -10.49
N ASP A 308 -2.86 -13.89 -11.68
CA ASP A 308 -1.84 -14.89 -12.01
C ASP A 308 -0.92 -14.38 -13.13
N HIS A 309 0.38 -14.39 -12.87
CA HIS A 309 1.47 -13.97 -13.75
C HIS A 309 2.17 -15.13 -14.49
N GLY A 310 1.75 -16.38 -14.27
CA GLY A 310 2.32 -17.59 -14.88
C GLY A 310 3.72 -17.99 -14.39
N GLN A 311 4.45 -17.09 -13.72
CA GLN A 311 5.74 -17.38 -13.07
C GLN A 311 5.56 -18.29 -11.84
N PRO A 312 6.51 -19.19 -11.52
CA PRO A 312 6.42 -20.05 -10.33
C PRO A 312 6.35 -19.27 -9.01
N PHE A 313 7.11 -18.17 -8.94
CA PHE A 313 7.13 -17.19 -7.85
C PHE A 313 7.72 -15.87 -8.36
N ALA A 314 7.06 -14.75 -8.07
CA ALA A 314 7.56 -13.39 -8.25
C ALA A 314 6.93 -12.47 -7.19
N THR A 315 7.44 -11.25 -7.06
CA THR A 315 6.87 -10.21 -6.17
C THR A 315 6.41 -9.01 -7.01
N ASN A 316 5.26 -8.43 -6.67
CA ASN A 316 4.67 -7.33 -7.46
C ASN A 316 5.26 -5.95 -7.12
N PHE A 317 6.10 -5.89 -6.08
CA PHE A 317 6.86 -4.73 -5.62
C PHE A 317 8.25 -5.20 -5.13
N ASN A 318 9.00 -4.34 -4.43
CA ASN A 318 10.38 -4.64 -3.98
C ASN A 318 10.42 -5.96 -3.17
N PRO A 319 11.13 -7.01 -3.63
CA PRO A 319 11.15 -8.32 -2.96
C PRO A 319 11.60 -8.25 -1.50
N GLU A 320 12.49 -7.31 -1.18
CA GLU A 320 13.03 -7.14 0.17
C GLU A 320 11.95 -6.73 1.17
N ILE A 321 11.11 -5.76 0.78
CA ILE A 321 10.00 -5.24 1.58
C ILE A 321 8.89 -6.32 1.66
N ASN A 322 8.47 -6.86 0.51
CA ASN A 322 7.41 -7.86 0.43
C ASN A 322 7.67 -9.12 1.29
N ILE A 323 8.90 -9.64 1.26
CA ILE A 323 9.26 -10.82 2.06
C ILE A 323 9.33 -10.46 3.55
N ARG A 324 9.77 -9.25 3.89
CA ARG A 324 9.88 -8.75 5.28
C ARG A 324 8.50 -8.59 5.92
N GLU A 325 7.54 -7.98 5.21
CA GLU A 325 6.15 -7.86 5.65
C GLU A 325 5.49 -9.22 5.89
N VAL A 326 5.55 -10.13 4.90
CA VAL A 326 4.85 -11.43 4.95
C VAL A 326 5.47 -12.38 5.99
N THR A 327 6.71 -12.14 6.41
CA THR A 327 7.37 -12.89 7.50
C THR A 327 7.36 -12.17 8.85
N ALA A 328 6.83 -10.95 8.93
CA ALA A 328 6.65 -10.23 10.18
C ALA A 328 5.56 -10.85 11.07
N ARG A 329 5.57 -10.49 12.36
CA ARG A 329 4.49 -10.85 13.30
C ARG A 329 3.21 -10.12 12.90
N GLY A 330 2.10 -10.85 12.82
CA GLY A 330 0.80 -10.22 12.60
C GLY A 330 0.46 -9.33 13.79
N ARG A 331 -0.06 -8.12 13.55
CA ARG A 331 -0.42 -7.18 14.62
C ARG A 331 -1.73 -6.49 14.30
N TYR A 332 -2.69 -6.55 15.22
CA TYR A 332 -4.00 -5.94 15.09
C TYR A 332 -4.38 -5.21 16.37
N TRP A 333 -5.43 -4.41 16.35
CA TRP A 333 -5.86 -3.62 17.51
C TRP A 333 -7.21 -4.11 18.04
N GLU A 334 -7.34 -4.28 19.35
CA GLU A 334 -8.61 -4.64 19.99
C GLU A 334 -8.74 -4.03 21.39
N ARG A 335 -9.89 -3.40 21.68
CA ARG A 335 -10.29 -2.82 22.98
C ARG A 335 -9.25 -1.90 23.65
N GLY A 336 -8.47 -1.15 22.84
CA GLY A 336 -7.46 -0.21 23.34
C GLY A 336 -6.02 -0.72 23.24
N GLU A 337 -5.81 -2.01 22.98
CA GLU A 337 -4.49 -2.65 22.99
C GLU A 337 -4.09 -3.16 21.61
N TRP A 338 -2.78 -3.14 21.33
CA TRP A 338 -2.19 -3.84 20.18
C TRP A 338 -1.93 -5.29 20.55
N VAL A 339 -2.48 -6.21 19.76
CA VAL A 339 -2.35 -7.66 19.94
C VAL A 339 -1.51 -8.23 18.81
N GLU A 340 -0.50 -9.02 19.14
CA GLU A 340 0.36 -9.71 18.17
C GLU A 340 0.00 -11.19 18.02
N THR A 341 0.22 -11.71 16.82
CA THR A 341 0.16 -13.14 16.47
C THR A 341 1.48 -13.58 15.85
N ASP A 342 1.76 -14.88 15.88
CA ASP A 342 2.88 -15.43 15.11
C ASP A 342 2.62 -15.25 13.60
N PRO A 343 3.68 -15.12 12.75
CA PRO A 343 3.54 -14.82 11.32
C PRO A 343 2.58 -15.79 10.62
N LEU A 344 1.58 -15.24 9.92
CA LEU A 344 0.56 -15.98 9.16
C LEU A 344 -0.19 -17.09 9.94
N SER A 345 -0.17 -17.06 11.28
CA SER A 345 -0.77 -18.10 12.12
C SER A 345 -2.31 -18.06 12.14
N TRP A 346 -2.91 -16.91 11.85
CA TRP A 346 -4.36 -16.69 11.79
C TRP A 346 -4.80 -16.52 10.34
N SER A 347 -5.86 -17.21 9.92
CA SER A 347 -6.42 -17.10 8.58
C SER A 347 -7.93 -17.30 8.55
N MET A 348 -8.58 -16.74 7.53
CA MET A 348 -10.00 -16.94 7.23
C MET A 348 -10.17 -17.21 5.73
N THR A 349 -11.30 -17.80 5.33
CA THR A 349 -11.73 -17.79 3.94
C THR A 349 -12.76 -16.68 3.76
N TYR A 350 -12.56 -15.81 2.78
CA TYR A 350 -13.50 -14.75 2.42
C TYR A 350 -13.93 -14.95 0.96
N ASP A 351 -15.22 -14.71 0.66
CA ASP A 351 -15.80 -14.91 -0.67
C ASP A 351 -15.87 -13.57 -1.41
N PHE A 352 -15.01 -13.41 -2.42
CA PHE A 352 -14.82 -12.14 -3.10
C PHE A 352 -15.77 -11.95 -4.29
N PRO A 353 -16.30 -10.74 -4.49
CA PRO A 353 -17.30 -10.44 -5.52
C PRO A 353 -16.77 -10.58 -6.96
N ASP A 354 -17.66 -10.35 -7.93
CA ASP A 354 -17.35 -10.22 -9.37
C ASP A 354 -16.54 -11.40 -9.96
N GLY A 355 -16.88 -12.61 -9.49
CA GLY A 355 -16.33 -13.88 -9.99
C GLY A 355 -14.97 -14.27 -9.40
N ILE A 356 -14.41 -13.51 -8.45
CA ILE A 356 -13.14 -13.84 -7.81
C ILE A 356 -13.29 -15.08 -6.90
N GLY A 357 -14.41 -15.14 -6.16
CA GLY A 357 -14.81 -16.29 -5.35
C GLY A 357 -13.98 -16.46 -4.06
N PRO A 358 -14.05 -17.64 -3.41
CA PRO A 358 -13.42 -17.85 -2.11
C PRO A 358 -11.90 -17.86 -2.18
N LYS A 359 -11.24 -16.99 -1.40
CA LYS A 359 -9.78 -16.97 -1.20
C LYS A 359 -9.44 -17.05 0.28
N LYS A 360 -8.25 -17.59 0.58
CA LYS A 360 -7.72 -17.67 1.94
C LYS A 360 -6.93 -16.40 2.26
N CYS A 361 -7.41 -15.66 3.25
CA CYS A 361 -6.81 -14.44 3.75
C CYS A 361 -6.08 -14.73 5.07
N PHE A 362 -4.96 -14.07 5.31
CA PHE A 362 -4.14 -14.22 6.51
C PHE A 362 -4.07 -12.89 7.26
N LEU A 363 -4.12 -12.93 8.60
CA LEU A 363 -4.02 -11.71 9.41
C LEU A 363 -2.57 -11.21 9.40
N MET A 364 -2.41 -9.92 9.10
CA MET A 364 -1.12 -9.23 9.09
C MET A 364 -1.20 -7.91 9.83
N TYR A 365 -0.05 -7.30 10.09
CA TYR A 365 0.02 -5.87 10.38
C TYR A 365 -0.07 -5.09 9.06
N HIS A 366 -0.68 -3.92 9.11
CA HIS A 366 -0.64 -2.94 8.02
C HIS A 366 -0.72 -1.52 8.59
N GLU A 367 -0.16 -0.54 7.88
CA GLU A 367 0.16 0.76 8.47
C GLU A 367 -1.05 1.65 8.79
N GLU A 368 -2.13 1.63 7.98
CA GLU A 368 -3.29 2.48 8.22
C GLU A 368 -4.02 2.13 9.52
N LEU A 369 -3.81 0.92 10.05
CA LEU A 369 -4.32 0.55 11.37
C LEU A 369 -3.80 1.51 12.46
N GLU A 370 -2.60 2.08 12.33
CA GLU A 370 -2.04 3.01 13.32
C GLU A 370 -2.74 4.38 13.30
N SER A 371 -3.14 4.88 12.13
CA SER A 371 -3.89 6.14 12.02
C SER A 371 -5.38 5.94 12.32
N LEU A 372 -5.99 4.87 11.81
CA LEU A 372 -7.42 4.61 11.93
C LEU A 372 -7.84 4.30 13.37
N VAL A 373 -7.01 3.66 14.20
CA VAL A 373 -7.32 3.47 15.63
C VAL A 373 -7.24 4.75 16.46
N GLN A 374 -6.65 5.82 15.93
CA GLN A 374 -6.63 7.14 16.56
C GLN A 374 -7.76 8.05 16.04
N ASN A 375 -8.10 7.94 14.75
CA ASN A 375 -9.04 8.84 14.08
C ASN A 375 -10.50 8.35 14.05
N LEU A 376 -10.75 7.02 13.99
CA LEU A 376 -12.11 6.48 13.94
C LEU A 376 -12.78 6.42 15.33
N LYS A 377 -14.06 6.77 15.40
CA LYS A 377 -14.81 6.84 16.67
C LYS A 377 -15.61 5.57 16.96
N GLY A 378 -15.59 5.15 18.22
CA GLY A 378 -16.33 3.97 18.72
C GLY A 378 -15.64 2.62 18.50
N LEU A 379 -14.44 2.63 17.91
CA LEU A 379 -13.75 1.43 17.45
C LEU A 379 -13.44 0.48 18.61
N LYS A 380 -13.74 -0.81 18.43
CA LYS A 380 -13.50 -1.89 19.40
C LYS A 380 -12.53 -2.95 18.86
N ARG A 381 -12.41 -3.09 17.54
CA ARG A 381 -11.38 -3.90 16.87
C ARG A 381 -11.06 -3.35 15.47
N ALA A 382 -9.78 -3.38 15.09
CA ALA A 382 -9.29 -3.14 13.74
C ALA A 382 -8.33 -4.26 13.33
N ARG A 383 -8.51 -4.84 12.13
CA ARG A 383 -7.67 -5.91 11.56
C ARG A 383 -7.43 -5.67 10.07
N PHE A 384 -6.33 -6.18 9.56
CA PHE A 384 -6.01 -6.25 8.14
C PHE A 384 -5.78 -7.71 7.71
N TRP A 385 -6.26 -8.06 6.51
CA TRP A 385 -6.27 -9.42 5.98
C TRP A 385 -5.83 -9.43 4.51
N MET A 386 -4.75 -10.14 4.18
CA MET A 386 -4.24 -10.25 2.80
C MET A 386 -4.35 -11.68 2.27
N THR A 387 -4.71 -11.86 0.99
CA THR A 387 -4.75 -13.20 0.38
C THR A 387 -3.37 -13.71 -0.03
N PHE A 388 -3.07 -14.96 0.32
CA PHE A 388 -1.90 -15.67 -0.22
C PHE A 388 -2.29 -17.04 -0.78
N SER A 389 -1.72 -17.39 -1.94
CA SER A 389 -1.82 -18.75 -2.47
C SER A 389 -0.89 -19.70 -1.72
N GLU A 390 -1.29 -20.96 -1.59
CA GLU A 390 -0.45 -21.97 -0.94
C GLU A 390 0.87 -22.18 -1.70
N ASN A 391 0.89 -21.98 -3.02
CA ASN A 391 2.11 -21.98 -3.83
C ASN A 391 3.09 -20.87 -3.43
N TYR A 392 2.60 -19.63 -3.25
CA TYR A 392 3.41 -18.50 -2.84
C TYR A 392 4.00 -18.71 -1.42
N LEU A 393 3.17 -19.18 -0.47
CA LEU A 393 3.63 -19.49 0.90
C LEU A 393 4.64 -20.64 0.94
N ASN A 394 4.49 -21.66 0.10
CA ASN A 394 5.47 -22.74 -0.03
C ASN A 394 6.82 -22.23 -0.56
N HIS A 395 6.83 -21.32 -1.54
CA HIS A 395 8.07 -20.71 -2.03
C HIS A 395 8.75 -19.85 -0.96
N LEU A 396 8.01 -18.98 -0.26
CA LEU A 396 8.57 -18.20 0.86
C LEU A 396 9.16 -19.09 1.95
N LYS A 397 8.47 -20.18 2.31
CA LYS A 397 8.95 -21.15 3.30
C LYS A 397 10.25 -21.83 2.86
N VAL A 398 10.38 -22.19 1.58
CA VAL A 398 11.63 -22.75 1.05
C VAL A 398 12.76 -21.72 1.08
N LEU A 399 12.52 -20.49 0.60
CA LEU A 399 13.49 -19.39 0.58
C LEU A 399 13.99 -19.03 2.00
N GLY A 400 13.08 -18.98 2.97
CA GLY A 400 13.42 -18.75 4.38
C GLY A 400 14.23 -19.90 4.99
N ASN A 401 13.84 -21.15 4.73
CA ASN A 401 14.57 -22.34 5.22
C ASN A 401 16.02 -22.42 4.70
N VAL A 402 16.32 -21.90 3.51
CA VAL A 402 17.70 -21.82 2.98
C VAL A 402 18.41 -20.49 3.30
N GLY A 403 17.76 -19.58 4.04
CA GLY A 403 18.34 -18.31 4.46
C GLY A 403 18.41 -17.21 3.38
N MET A 404 17.75 -17.39 2.23
CA MET A 404 17.75 -16.40 1.14
C MET A 404 16.97 -15.12 1.47
N THR A 405 16.19 -15.12 2.54
CA THR A 405 15.41 -13.96 3.04
C THR A 405 16.15 -13.15 4.11
N ARG A 406 17.44 -13.42 4.36
CA ARG A 406 18.25 -12.73 5.37
C ARG A 406 18.68 -11.33 4.93
N ILE A 407 18.63 -10.39 5.86
CA ILE A 407 19.14 -9.01 5.75
C ILE A 407 20.59 -8.87 6.22
N ASP A 408 21.12 -9.82 6.99
CA ASP A 408 22.48 -9.76 7.52
C ASP A 408 23.52 -10.33 6.51
N PRO A 409 24.72 -9.76 6.43
CA PRO A 409 25.70 -10.11 5.41
C PRO A 409 26.35 -11.48 5.64
N VAL A 410 26.49 -12.25 4.56
CA VAL A 410 27.17 -13.54 4.52
C VAL A 410 28.48 -13.43 3.73
N ARG A 411 29.60 -13.84 4.34
CA ARG A 411 30.91 -13.82 3.69
C ARG A 411 31.02 -14.93 2.64
N PHE A 412 31.11 -14.58 1.36
CA PHE A 412 31.27 -15.52 0.25
C PHE A 412 32.42 -15.09 -0.67
N GLN A 413 33.39 -15.98 -0.88
CA GLN A 413 34.57 -15.75 -1.74
C GLN A 413 35.35 -14.43 -1.47
N GLY A 414 35.29 -13.93 -0.23
CA GLY A 414 35.95 -12.68 0.15
C GLY A 414 35.12 -11.40 -0.04
N GLN A 415 33.86 -11.53 -0.47
CA GLN A 415 32.87 -10.45 -0.50
C GLN A 415 31.81 -10.66 0.59
N ASP A 416 31.15 -9.59 1.02
CA ASP A 416 29.98 -9.64 1.90
C ASP A 416 28.71 -9.53 1.06
N ILE A 417 27.85 -10.55 1.11
CA ILE A 417 26.61 -10.62 0.32
C ILE A 417 25.42 -10.67 1.27
N VAL A 418 24.52 -9.69 1.16
CA VAL A 418 23.21 -9.73 1.85
C VAL A 418 22.27 -10.63 1.04
N PRO A 419 21.81 -11.79 1.57
CA PRO A 419 21.11 -12.79 0.77
C PRO A 419 19.85 -12.28 0.07
N ILE A 420 19.04 -11.45 0.74
CA ILE A 420 17.80 -10.92 0.15
C ILE A 420 18.03 -9.93 -0.99
N GLN A 421 19.16 -9.20 -0.97
CA GLN A 421 19.57 -8.32 -2.08
C GLN A 421 20.03 -9.14 -3.29
N PHE A 422 20.68 -10.28 -3.06
CA PHE A 422 21.03 -11.22 -4.14
C PHE A 422 19.78 -11.94 -4.70
N LEU A 423 18.84 -12.34 -3.84
CA LEU A 423 17.54 -12.89 -4.27
C LEU A 423 16.80 -11.92 -5.18
N ARG A 424 16.76 -10.63 -4.85
CA ARG A 424 16.17 -9.57 -5.68
C ARG A 424 16.79 -9.48 -7.09
N ALA A 425 18.06 -9.84 -7.26
CA ALA A 425 18.72 -9.87 -8.56
C ALA A 425 18.42 -11.14 -9.40
N LEU A 426 17.80 -12.16 -8.79
CA LEU A 426 17.38 -13.40 -9.46
C LEU A 426 15.87 -13.43 -9.79
N LEU A 427 15.06 -12.64 -9.09
CA LEU A 427 13.62 -12.54 -9.31
C LEU A 427 13.30 -11.67 -10.54
N PRO A 428 12.15 -11.88 -11.22
CA PRO A 428 11.72 -11.02 -12.32
C PRO A 428 11.57 -9.55 -11.89
N ASP A 429 11.93 -8.61 -12.78
CA ASP A 429 11.60 -7.19 -12.59
C ASP A 429 10.06 -7.05 -12.48
N PRO A 430 9.49 -6.49 -11.40
CA PRO A 430 8.04 -6.36 -11.26
C PRO A 430 7.36 -5.63 -12.43
N ALA A 431 8.07 -4.73 -13.11
CA ALA A 431 7.56 -4.06 -14.31
C ALA A 431 7.38 -5.02 -15.51
N SER A 432 8.13 -6.14 -15.54
CA SER A 432 8.01 -7.17 -16.58
C SER A 432 6.81 -8.10 -16.40
N LEU A 433 6.17 -8.10 -15.23
CA LEU A 433 4.97 -8.91 -14.95
C LEU A 433 3.70 -8.32 -15.59
N GLY A 434 3.66 -7.00 -15.83
CA GLY A 434 2.54 -6.28 -16.46
C GLY A 434 1.85 -6.99 -17.64
N PRO A 435 2.57 -7.35 -18.72
CA PRO A 435 1.98 -8.03 -19.88
C PRO A 435 1.61 -9.52 -19.64
N LEU A 436 2.00 -10.10 -18.51
CA LEU A 436 1.76 -11.51 -18.18
C LEU A 436 0.57 -11.70 -17.25
N THR A 437 0.36 -10.77 -16.30
CA THR A 437 -0.64 -10.94 -15.23
C THR A 437 -2.07 -10.83 -15.75
N ARG A 438 -2.90 -11.83 -15.40
CA ARG A 438 -4.33 -11.91 -15.72
C ARG A 438 -5.17 -12.09 -14.47
N GLY A 439 -6.41 -11.63 -14.50
CA GLY A 439 -7.32 -11.66 -13.34
C GLY A 439 -7.45 -10.30 -12.66
N LYS A 440 -7.94 -10.30 -11.41
CA LYS A 440 -8.41 -9.10 -10.71
C LYS A 440 -7.80 -8.94 -9.33
N THR A 441 -7.78 -7.70 -8.82
CA THR A 441 -7.70 -7.41 -7.39
C THR A 441 -9.09 -7.02 -6.86
N CYS A 442 -9.31 -7.15 -5.55
CA CYS A 442 -10.48 -6.65 -4.85
C CYS A 442 -10.07 -6.24 -3.44
N ILE A 443 -10.07 -4.93 -3.16
CA ILE A 443 -9.54 -4.35 -1.92
C ILE A 443 -10.63 -3.48 -1.29
N GLY A 444 -10.84 -3.61 0.02
CA GLY A 444 -11.89 -2.85 0.71
C GLY A 444 -12.07 -3.18 2.20
N ASN A 445 -13.05 -2.50 2.81
CA ASN A 445 -13.30 -2.54 4.24
C ASN A 445 -14.65 -3.17 4.54
N VAL A 446 -14.67 -4.24 5.35
CA VAL A 446 -15.87 -4.69 6.05
C VAL A 446 -15.95 -3.93 7.37
N MET A 447 -17.00 -3.14 7.55
CA MET A 447 -17.19 -2.26 8.70
C MET A 447 -18.52 -2.57 9.38
N ARG A 448 -18.49 -2.75 10.71
CA ARG A 448 -19.67 -3.07 11.52
C ARG A 448 -19.80 -2.06 12.66
N GLY A 449 -21.02 -1.61 12.93
CA GLY A 449 -21.26 -0.59 13.94
C GLY A 449 -22.75 -0.25 14.06
N ILE A 450 -23.05 1.01 14.40
CA ILE A 450 -24.42 1.48 14.63
C ILE A 450 -24.85 2.47 13.55
N LYS A 451 -26.09 2.33 13.06
CA LYS A 451 -26.79 3.35 12.28
C LYS A 451 -28.22 3.51 12.78
N ASP A 452 -28.65 4.74 13.06
CA ASP A 452 -30.00 5.06 13.56
C ASP A 452 -30.43 4.21 14.78
N GLY A 453 -29.46 3.93 15.67
CA GLY A 453 -29.66 3.12 16.88
C GLY A 453 -29.77 1.61 16.66
N LYS A 454 -29.46 1.09 15.47
CA LYS A 454 -29.44 -0.34 15.14
C LYS A 454 -28.05 -0.79 14.71
N GLU A 455 -27.75 -2.08 14.91
CA GLU A 455 -26.55 -2.68 14.33
C GLU A 455 -26.66 -2.73 12.80
N LYS A 456 -25.57 -2.41 12.11
CA LYS A 456 -25.45 -2.43 10.65
C LYS A 456 -24.02 -2.83 10.25
N ALA A 457 -23.92 -3.56 9.15
CA ALA A 457 -22.65 -3.99 8.57
C ALA A 457 -22.61 -3.58 7.08
N VAL A 458 -21.47 -3.06 6.62
CA VAL A 458 -21.24 -2.70 5.21
C VAL A 458 -19.90 -3.25 4.73
N TYR A 459 -19.82 -3.56 3.45
CA TYR A 459 -18.58 -3.84 2.73
C TYR A 459 -18.42 -2.80 1.63
N ILE A 460 -17.37 -2.00 1.72
CA ILE A 460 -17.02 -0.98 0.72
C ILE A 460 -15.69 -1.34 0.06
N TYR A 461 -15.67 -1.42 -1.26
CA TYR A 461 -14.55 -2.02 -1.99
C TYR A 461 -14.42 -1.50 -3.42
N ASN A 462 -13.20 -1.62 -3.98
CA ASN A 462 -12.93 -1.54 -5.41
C ASN A 462 -12.61 -2.93 -5.97
N ILE A 463 -12.89 -3.15 -7.26
CA ILE A 463 -12.34 -4.23 -8.07
C ILE A 463 -11.49 -3.60 -9.17
N CYS A 464 -10.31 -4.15 -9.43
CA CYS A 464 -9.42 -3.69 -10.49
C CYS A 464 -8.94 -4.88 -11.35
N ASP A 465 -8.83 -4.71 -12.66
CA ASP A 465 -8.46 -5.78 -13.60
C ASP A 465 -7.05 -5.57 -14.17
N HIS A 466 -6.20 -6.60 -14.08
CA HIS A 466 -4.79 -6.50 -14.48
C HIS A 466 -4.60 -6.21 -15.97
N GLU A 467 -5.47 -6.75 -16.84
CA GLU A 467 -5.36 -6.55 -18.29
C GLU A 467 -5.86 -5.16 -18.69
N ALA A 468 -6.91 -4.65 -18.04
CA ALA A 468 -7.38 -3.28 -18.22
C ALA A 468 -6.33 -2.23 -17.82
N CYS A 469 -5.68 -2.42 -16.67
CA CYS A 469 -4.59 -1.56 -16.20
C CYS A 469 -3.40 -1.54 -17.17
N TYR A 470 -3.02 -2.72 -17.68
CA TYR A 470 -1.92 -2.83 -18.63
C TYR A 470 -2.25 -2.21 -19.99
N ALA A 471 -3.50 -2.38 -20.46
CA ALA A 471 -3.99 -1.72 -21.67
C ALA A 471 -3.93 -0.19 -21.55
N GLU A 472 -4.37 0.39 -20.42
CA GLU A 472 -4.41 1.84 -20.23
C GLU A 472 -3.02 2.47 -20.03
N VAL A 473 -2.28 2.05 -18.99
CA VAL A 473 -1.04 2.71 -18.55
C VAL A 473 0.21 1.83 -18.62
N GLY A 474 0.08 0.58 -19.06
CA GLY A 474 1.22 -0.33 -19.22
C GLY A 474 1.74 -0.92 -17.91
N SER A 475 0.93 -0.95 -16.85
CA SER A 475 1.29 -1.47 -15.53
C SER A 475 0.21 -2.40 -14.97
N GLN A 476 0.58 -3.28 -14.06
CA GLN A 476 -0.31 -4.25 -13.40
C GLN A 476 -1.16 -3.60 -12.28
N ALA A 477 -2.26 -4.26 -11.90
CA ALA A 477 -3.31 -3.65 -11.09
C ALA A 477 -2.87 -3.16 -9.70
N ILE A 478 -1.85 -3.74 -9.06
CA ILE A 478 -1.37 -3.27 -7.74
C ILE A 478 -0.66 -1.91 -7.89
N SER A 479 0.21 -1.76 -8.90
CA SER A 479 0.78 -0.44 -9.21
C SER A 479 -0.28 0.57 -9.65
N TYR A 480 -1.39 0.09 -10.23
CA TYR A 480 -2.53 0.92 -10.60
C TYR A 480 -3.34 1.39 -9.38
N THR A 481 -3.68 0.48 -8.46
CA THR A 481 -4.43 0.77 -7.24
C THR A 481 -3.65 1.70 -6.31
N THR A 482 -2.32 1.62 -6.22
CA THR A 482 -1.51 2.62 -5.49
C THR A 482 -1.35 3.94 -6.25
N GLY A 483 -1.17 3.88 -7.59
CA GLY A 483 -0.79 5.05 -8.39
C GLY A 483 -1.94 6.00 -8.75
N VAL A 484 -3.17 5.51 -8.87
CA VAL A 484 -4.34 6.38 -9.10
C VAL A 484 -4.65 7.25 -7.87
N PRO A 485 -4.74 6.72 -6.63
CA PRO A 485 -4.96 7.51 -5.42
C PRO A 485 -3.86 8.55 -5.16
N ALA A 486 -2.60 8.24 -5.47
CA ALA A 486 -1.49 9.21 -5.31
C ALA A 486 -1.63 10.42 -6.25
N MET A 487 -2.13 10.20 -7.47
CA MET A 487 -2.51 11.29 -8.38
C MET A 487 -3.72 12.08 -7.84
N ILE A 488 -4.75 11.39 -7.32
CA ILE A 488 -5.95 12.05 -6.77
C ILE A 488 -5.58 12.89 -5.54
N GLY A 489 -4.77 12.37 -4.61
CA GLY A 489 -4.27 13.12 -3.46
C GLY A 489 -3.51 14.39 -3.88
N ALA A 490 -2.64 14.29 -4.88
CA ALA A 490 -1.95 15.45 -5.43
C ALA A 490 -2.93 16.46 -6.08
N LYS A 491 -3.96 16.00 -6.80
CA LYS A 491 -5.02 16.85 -7.34
C LYS A 491 -5.82 17.53 -6.23
N MET A 492 -6.15 16.83 -5.13
CA MET A 492 -6.83 17.42 -3.97
C MET A 492 -5.99 18.49 -3.27
N MET A 493 -4.67 18.32 -3.20
CA MET A 493 -3.76 19.34 -2.66
C MET A 493 -3.62 20.55 -3.59
N VAL A 494 -3.41 20.35 -4.90
CA VAL A 494 -3.25 21.43 -5.89
C VAL A 494 -4.54 22.25 -6.09
N SER A 495 -5.70 21.59 -6.06
CA SER A 495 -7.01 22.27 -6.10
C SER A 495 -7.41 22.92 -4.75
N GLY A 496 -6.57 22.84 -3.72
CA GLY A 496 -6.83 23.41 -2.39
C GLY A 496 -7.81 22.61 -1.52
N GLN A 497 -8.52 21.62 -2.07
CA GLN A 497 -9.56 20.85 -1.37
C GLN A 497 -9.03 20.13 -0.12
N TRP A 498 -7.83 19.55 -0.20
CA TRP A 498 -7.14 18.90 0.92
C TRP A 498 -5.83 19.66 1.30
N LEU A 499 -5.87 21.00 1.27
CA LEU A 499 -4.72 21.83 1.61
C LEU A 499 -4.90 22.47 3.00
N LYS A 500 -4.05 22.08 3.96
CA LYS A 500 -4.21 22.40 5.39
C LYS A 500 -2.85 22.31 6.12
N PRO A 501 -2.31 23.39 6.71
CA PRO A 501 -0.99 23.36 7.34
C PRO A 501 -0.85 22.29 8.43
N GLY A 502 0.09 21.36 8.24
CA GLY A 502 0.31 20.20 9.11
C GLY A 502 0.69 18.91 8.38
N VAL A 503 0.67 17.80 9.13
CA VAL A 503 0.87 16.44 8.64
C VAL A 503 -0.42 15.67 8.89
N TRP A 504 -0.99 15.03 7.87
CA TRP A 504 -2.33 14.45 7.95
C TRP A 504 -2.40 13.08 7.27
N ASN A 505 -3.17 12.16 7.87
CA ASN A 505 -3.58 10.92 7.21
C ASN A 505 -4.92 11.14 6.47
N MET A 506 -5.16 10.29 5.47
CA MET A 506 -6.22 10.46 4.46
C MET A 506 -7.64 10.53 5.04
N GLU A 507 -7.93 9.84 6.15
CA GLU A 507 -9.23 9.86 6.84
C GLU A 507 -9.54 11.18 7.58
N GLN A 508 -8.58 12.11 7.65
CA GLN A 508 -8.72 13.37 8.37
C GLN A 508 -9.22 14.54 7.48
N PHE A 509 -9.49 14.26 6.21
CA PHE A 509 -10.10 15.18 5.23
C PHE A 509 -11.53 14.74 4.84
N ASP A 510 -12.22 15.55 4.04
CA ASP A 510 -13.52 15.16 3.49
C ASP A 510 -13.33 14.10 2.38
N PRO A 511 -13.89 12.88 2.52
CA PRO A 511 -13.71 11.80 1.54
C PRO A 511 -14.49 12.02 0.24
N ASP A 512 -15.55 12.82 0.22
CA ASP A 512 -16.50 12.87 -0.91
C ASP A 512 -15.87 13.27 -2.26
N PRO A 513 -15.01 14.31 -2.38
CA PRO A 513 -14.37 14.63 -3.66
C PRO A 513 -13.37 13.55 -4.11
N PHE A 514 -12.69 12.89 -3.17
CA PHE A 514 -11.80 11.76 -3.48
C PHE A 514 -12.59 10.54 -3.99
N MET A 515 -13.74 10.27 -3.38
CA MET A 515 -14.66 9.20 -3.78
C MET A 515 -15.33 9.47 -5.14
N ALA A 516 -15.54 10.74 -5.51
CA ALA A 516 -15.94 11.12 -6.87
C ALA A 516 -14.81 10.86 -7.88
N ASP A 517 -13.59 11.31 -7.58
CA ASP A 517 -12.42 11.15 -8.46
C ASP A 517 -11.98 9.69 -8.65
N LEU A 518 -12.14 8.82 -7.65
CA LEU A 518 -11.90 7.38 -7.78
C LEU A 518 -12.78 6.76 -8.88
N ASN A 519 -14.07 7.12 -8.92
CA ASN A 519 -14.97 6.69 -10.00
C ASN A 519 -14.59 7.28 -11.36
N ALA A 520 -14.10 8.53 -11.40
CA ALA A 520 -13.75 9.22 -12.63
C ALA A 520 -12.46 8.66 -13.29
N TYR A 521 -11.44 8.33 -12.48
CA TYR A 521 -10.09 8.04 -12.97
C TYR A 521 -9.68 6.56 -12.95
N GLY A 522 -10.63 5.65 -12.75
CA GLY A 522 -10.47 4.22 -13.06
C GLY A 522 -10.49 3.25 -11.87
N LEU A 523 -10.83 3.72 -10.67
CA LEU A 523 -11.05 2.88 -9.48
C LEU A 523 -12.51 2.99 -8.98
N PRO A 524 -13.51 2.60 -9.78
CA PRO A 524 -14.90 2.64 -9.35
C PRO A 524 -15.13 1.71 -8.15
N TRP A 525 -15.89 2.20 -7.18
CA TRP A 525 -16.13 1.49 -5.91
C TRP A 525 -17.60 1.14 -5.73
N GLN A 526 -17.86 0.17 -4.86
CA GLN A 526 -19.20 -0.24 -4.45
C GLN A 526 -19.27 -0.26 -2.93
N CYS A 527 -20.43 0.10 -2.37
CA CYS A 527 -20.77 -0.14 -0.98
C CYS A 527 -22.02 -1.00 -0.92
N VAL A 528 -21.99 -2.10 -0.16
CA VAL A 528 -23.10 -3.04 0.00
C VAL A 528 -23.34 -3.36 1.47
N GLU A 529 -24.59 -3.55 1.86
CA GLU A 529 -24.94 -4.02 3.21
C GLU A 529 -24.59 -5.51 3.35
N VAL A 530 -23.80 -5.83 4.36
CA VAL A 530 -23.41 -7.21 4.70
C VAL A 530 -24.50 -7.82 5.56
N LYS A 531 -25.06 -8.93 5.11
CA LYS A 531 -26.01 -9.75 5.87
C LYS A 531 -25.24 -10.84 6.63
N ASP A 532 -25.71 -11.14 7.83
CA ASP A 532 -25.21 -12.22 8.69
C ASP A 532 -25.69 -13.61 8.25
#